data_AF-A0A3N6WVG8-F1
#
_entry.id   AF-A0A3N6WVG8-F1
#
_cell.length_a   1.000
_cell.length_b   1.000
_cell.length_c   1.000
_cell.angle_alpha   90.00
_cell.angle_beta   90.00
_cell.angle_gamma   90.00
#
_symmetry.space_group_name_H-M   'P 1'
#
loop_
_entity.id
_entity.type
_entity.pdbx_description
1 polymer ?
#
loop_
_entity_poly.entity_id
_entity_poly.type
_entity_poly.pdbx_seq_one_letter_code
_entity_poly.pdbx_strand_id
1 'polypeptide(L)'
;MRAAVLHSVLISGREEDYDREHREIPADLLALLRSAGVRDWAIWRDGRDLLHVIDTDDYEAVAERIAGHPADVRWQEQMAELVEGFREVDAIPPLRAPRLVWSMREQEER
;
A
#
# COMPACT_ATOMS: atom_id res chain seq x y z
N MET A 1 17.37 2.59 7.67
CA MET A 1 15.97 2.14 7.63
C MET A 1 15.11 3.25 8.20
N ARG A 2 14.39 3.97 7.34
CA ARG A 2 13.33 4.90 7.76
C ARG A 2 12.04 4.39 7.16
N ALA A 3 11.23 3.71 7.97
CA ALA A 3 9.92 3.28 7.51
C ALA A 3 9.00 4.50 7.41
N ALA A 4 8.33 4.67 6.28
CA ALA A 4 7.16 5.55 6.20
C ALA A 4 5.92 4.75 6.59
N VAL A 5 5.01 5.40 7.32
CA VAL A 5 3.75 4.82 7.75
C VAL A 5 2.61 5.67 7.23
N LEU A 6 1.67 5.06 6.52
CA LEU A 6 0.46 5.72 6.03
C LEU A 6 -0.76 5.00 6.59
N HIS A 7 -1.81 5.75 6.85
CA HIS A 7 -3.13 5.21 7.21
C HIS A 7 -4.13 5.61 6.14
N SER A 8 -4.82 4.63 5.57
CA SER A 8 -5.98 4.86 4.71
C SER A 8 -7.20 4.09 5.21
N VAL A 9 -8.37 4.50 4.77
CA VAL A 9 -9.66 3.89 5.14
C VAL A 9 -10.37 3.43 3.88
N LEU A 10 -10.89 2.21 3.89
CA LEU A 10 -11.68 1.65 2.81
C LEU A 10 -13.10 2.20 2.80
N ILE A 11 -13.67 2.29 1.60
CA ILE A 11 -15.11 2.45 1.41
C ILE A 11 -15.82 1.26 2.07
N SER A 12 -16.90 1.53 2.79
CA SER A 12 -17.67 0.48 3.48
C SER A 12 -18.10 -0.62 2.51
N GLY A 13 -17.79 -1.88 2.85
CA GLY A 13 -18.16 -3.06 2.06
C GLY A 13 -17.16 -3.42 0.96
N ARG A 14 -16.02 -2.73 0.85
CA ARG A 14 -14.94 -3.01 -0.13
C ARG A 14 -13.77 -3.81 0.43
N GLU A 15 -13.87 -4.29 1.66
CA GLU A 15 -12.81 -5.02 2.37
C GLU A 15 -12.32 -6.25 1.60
N GLU A 16 -13.25 -7.09 1.12
CA GLU A 16 -12.90 -8.31 0.39
C GLU A 16 -12.42 -8.01 -1.04
N ASP A 17 -12.93 -6.94 -1.65
CA ASP A 17 -12.46 -6.47 -2.95
C ASP A 17 -11.01 -6.02 -2.86
N TYR A 18 -10.68 -5.22 -1.85
CA TYR A 18 -9.32 -4.75 -1.61
C TYR A 18 -8.34 -5.90 -1.37
N ASP A 19 -8.72 -6.86 -0.50
CA ASP A 19 -7.91 -8.07 -0.26
C ASP A 19 -7.68 -8.88 -1.54
N ARG A 20 -8.67 -8.92 -2.46
CA ARG A 20 -8.57 -9.65 -3.72
C ARG A 20 -7.61 -8.95 -4.68
N GLU A 21 -7.77 -7.63 -4.89
CA GLU A 21 -6.90 -6.88 -5.79
C GLU A 21 -5.44 -6.92 -5.33
N HIS A 22 -5.19 -7.00 -4.02
CA HIS A 22 -3.86 -7.09 -3.44
C HIS A 22 -3.29 -8.53 -3.34
N ARG A 23 -3.99 -9.56 -3.82
CA ARG A 23 -3.40 -10.91 -3.87
C ARG A 23 -2.19 -10.97 -4.78
N GLU A 24 -2.20 -10.17 -5.84
CA GLU A 24 -1.15 -10.11 -6.85
C GLU A 24 -1.11 -8.71 -7.46
N ILE A 25 -0.15 -7.91 -7.01
CA ILE A 25 0.12 -6.60 -7.58
C ILE A 25 0.74 -6.76 -8.97
N PRO A 26 0.36 -5.93 -9.96
CA PRO A 26 0.93 -5.99 -11.31
C PRO A 26 2.47 -5.96 -11.32
N ALA A 27 3.08 -6.81 -12.15
CA ALA A 27 4.54 -6.95 -12.19
C ALA A 27 5.28 -5.66 -12.60
N ASP A 28 4.67 -4.83 -13.45
CA ASP A 28 5.23 -3.54 -13.85
C ASP A 28 5.19 -2.51 -12.71
N LEU A 29 4.16 -2.55 -11.86
CA LEU A 29 4.10 -1.75 -10.64
C LEU A 29 5.14 -2.22 -9.60
N LEU A 30 5.29 -3.54 -9.40
CA LEU A 30 6.34 -4.08 -8.54
C LEU A 30 7.74 -3.62 -8.98
N ALA A 31 8.03 -3.71 -10.27
CA ALA A 31 9.30 -3.26 -10.84
C ALA A 31 9.52 -1.75 -10.66
N LEU A 32 8.46 -0.96 -10.79
CA LEU A 32 8.50 0.49 -10.53
C LEU A 32 8.84 0.79 -9.06
N LEU A 33 8.13 0.18 -8.11
CA LEU A 33 8.35 0.36 -6.66
C LEU A 33 9.78 -0.04 -6.27
N ARG A 34 10.23 -1.21 -6.74
CA ARG A 34 11.59 -1.70 -6.49
C ARG A 34 12.64 -0.75 -7.02
N SER A 35 12.52 -0.36 -8.28
CA SER A 35 13.49 0.55 -8.87
C SER A 35 13.49 1.91 -8.16
N ALA A 36 12.40 2.28 -7.48
CA ALA A 36 12.26 3.52 -6.71
C ALA A 36 12.95 3.48 -5.35
N GLY A 37 13.45 2.32 -4.95
CA GLY A 37 14.13 2.13 -3.67
C GLY A 37 13.23 1.58 -2.58
N VAL A 38 12.00 1.14 -2.91
CA VAL A 38 11.16 0.37 -1.98
C VAL A 38 11.77 -1.01 -1.81
N ARG A 39 12.17 -1.33 -0.57
CA ARG A 39 12.67 -2.65 -0.17
C ARG A 39 11.56 -3.59 0.28
N ASP A 40 10.52 -3.03 0.88
CA ASP A 40 9.27 -3.71 1.14
C ASP A 40 8.15 -2.69 1.32
N TRP A 41 6.93 -3.07 0.96
CA TRP A 41 5.73 -2.34 1.30
C TRP A 41 4.73 -3.37 1.80
N ALA A 42 4.47 -3.33 3.11
CA ALA A 42 3.49 -4.19 3.76
C ALA A 42 2.21 -3.40 4.04
N ILE A 43 1.05 -4.03 3.80
CA ILE A 43 -0.26 -3.46 4.08
C ILE A 43 -0.99 -4.38 5.04
N TRP A 44 -1.36 -3.86 6.19
CA TRP A 44 -2.17 -4.53 7.19
C TRP A 44 -3.57 -3.94 7.21
N ARG A 45 -4.60 -4.78 7.37
CA ARG A 45 -5.99 -4.34 7.48
C ARG A 45 -6.62 -4.79 8.79
N ASP A 46 -7.41 -3.92 9.40
CA ASP A 46 -8.36 -4.26 10.46
C ASP A 46 -9.72 -3.60 10.15
N GLY A 47 -10.73 -4.41 9.83
CA GLY A 47 -11.97 -3.88 9.27
C GLY A 47 -11.70 -3.05 8.01
N ARG A 48 -11.96 -1.74 8.08
CA ARG A 48 -11.74 -0.78 6.98
C ARG A 48 -10.40 -0.05 7.06
N ASP A 49 -9.72 -0.13 8.19
CA ASP A 49 -8.48 0.59 8.43
C ASP A 49 -7.32 -0.14 7.78
N LEU A 50 -6.52 0.58 6.99
CA LEU A 50 -5.33 0.09 6.30
C LEU A 50 -4.10 0.79 6.83
N LEU A 51 -3.15 0.02 7.34
CA LEU A 51 -1.84 0.50 7.75
C LEU A 51 -0.80 0.08 6.71
N HIS A 52 -0.22 1.06 6.05
CA HIS A 52 0.87 0.86 5.10
C HIS A 52 2.20 1.09 5.82
N VAL A 53 3.11 0.13 5.73
CA VAL A 53 4.48 0.24 6.25
C VAL A 53 5.42 0.07 5.07
N ILE A 54 6.13 1.14 4.71
CA ILE A 54 7.01 1.19 3.55
C ILE A 54 8.46 1.29 4.01
N ASP A 55 9.27 0.27 3.71
CA ASP A 55 10.70 0.28 3.94
C ASP A 55 11.43 0.92 2.74
N THR A 56 11.88 2.15 2.94
CA THR A 56 12.72 2.92 2.01
C THR A 56 13.67 3.82 2.81
N ASP A 57 14.61 4.49 2.15
CA ASP A 57 15.44 5.52 2.80
C ASP A 57 14.83 6.91 2.70
N ASP A 58 14.02 7.15 1.68
CA ASP A 58 13.36 8.42 1.39
C ASP A 58 12.00 8.15 0.72
N TYR A 59 10.91 8.28 1.48
CA TYR A 59 9.57 8.05 0.97
C TYR A 59 9.06 9.19 0.10
N GLU A 60 9.47 10.43 0.38
CA GLU A 60 9.08 11.58 -0.44
C GLU A 60 9.67 11.45 -1.84
N ALA A 61 10.95 11.10 -1.93
CA ALA A 61 11.59 10.82 -3.22
C ALA A 61 10.96 9.62 -3.97
N VAL A 62 10.55 8.56 -3.24
CA VAL A 62 9.80 7.45 -3.86
C VAL A 62 8.48 7.95 -4.44
N ALA A 63 7.69 8.68 -3.65
CA ALA A 63 6.38 9.17 -4.03
C ALA A 63 6.47 10.09 -5.27
N GLU A 64 7.42 11.02 -5.28
CA GLU A 64 7.68 11.89 -6.44
C GLU A 64 8.06 11.10 -7.69
N ARG A 65 8.84 10.03 -7.54
CA ARG A 65 9.35 9.26 -8.68
C ARG A 65 8.31 8.37 -9.32
N ILE A 66 7.39 7.82 -8.52
CA ILE A 66 6.31 6.97 -9.04
C ILE A 66 5.12 7.80 -9.51
N ALA A 67 4.95 9.03 -9.00
CA ALA A 67 3.88 9.93 -9.37
C ALA A 67 3.81 10.13 -10.90
N GLY A 68 2.64 9.83 -11.47
CA GLY A 68 2.39 9.99 -12.91
C GLY A 68 2.98 8.88 -13.78
N HIS A 69 3.69 7.89 -13.22
CA HIS A 69 4.11 6.72 -13.99
C HIS A 69 2.87 5.90 -14.40
N PRO A 70 2.73 5.42 -15.65
CA PRO A 70 1.51 4.75 -16.12
C PRO A 70 1.09 3.55 -15.27
N ALA A 71 2.04 2.77 -14.77
CA ALA A 71 1.77 1.63 -13.89
C ALA A 71 1.18 2.05 -12.53
N ASP A 72 1.67 3.14 -11.94
CA ASP A 72 1.12 3.68 -10.69
C ASP A 72 -0.24 4.33 -10.96
N VAL A 73 -0.38 5.15 -12.00
CA VAL A 73 -1.67 5.79 -12.36
C VAL A 73 -2.78 4.77 -12.53
N ARG A 74 -2.56 3.70 -13.33
CA ARG A 74 -3.55 2.64 -13.52
C ARG A 74 -3.93 1.96 -12.20
N TRP A 75 -2.95 1.77 -11.32
CA TRP A 75 -3.19 1.16 -10.02
C TRP A 75 -3.96 2.10 -9.08
N GLN A 76 -3.59 3.37 -9.01
CA GLN A 76 -4.28 4.38 -8.21
C GLN A 76 -5.72 4.57 -8.68
N GLU A 77 -5.98 4.56 -9.99
CA GLU A 77 -7.34 4.61 -10.55
C GLU A 77 -8.19 3.45 -10.05
N GLN A 78 -7.64 2.23 -10.04
CA GLN A 78 -8.31 1.04 -9.51
C GLN A 78 -8.53 1.14 -7.99
N MET A 79 -7.52 1.59 -7.24
CA MET A 79 -7.62 1.73 -5.78
C MET A 79 -8.57 2.84 -5.35
N ALA A 80 -8.76 3.88 -6.17
CA ALA A 80 -9.71 4.96 -5.92
C ALA A 80 -11.17 4.47 -5.89
N GLU A 81 -11.49 3.31 -6.47
CA GLU A 81 -12.81 2.69 -6.36
C GLU A 81 -13.05 1.98 -5.03
N LEU A 82 -11.99 1.75 -4.24
CA LEU A 82 -12.02 0.94 -3.01
C LEU A 82 -11.65 1.76 -1.76
N VAL A 83 -10.82 2.78 -1.89
CA VAL A 83 -10.28 3.57 -0.78
C VAL A 83 -11.04 4.89 -0.63
N GLU A 84 -11.58 5.15 0.56
CA GLU A 84 -12.29 6.39 0.90
C GLU A 84 -11.32 7.57 1.04
N GLY A 85 -10.14 7.33 1.59
CA GLY A 85 -9.06 8.32 1.66
C GLY A 85 -8.02 8.03 2.72
N PHE A 86 -6.99 8.86 2.75
CA PHE A 86 -5.92 8.82 3.76
C PHE A 86 -6.31 9.60 5.02
N ARG A 87 -5.71 9.24 6.15
CA ARG A 87 -5.84 9.90 7.44
C ARG A 87 -4.46 10.32 7.94
N GLU A 88 -4.42 11.40 8.73
CA GLU A 88 -3.20 11.80 9.41
C GLU A 88 -2.80 10.72 10.43
N VAL A 89 -1.52 10.36 10.43
CA VAL A 89 -0.96 9.35 11.33
C VAL A 89 -0.31 10.05 12.51
N ASP A 90 -1.12 10.48 13.48
CA ASP A 90 -0.60 11.00 14.76
C ASP A 90 -0.12 9.86 15.67
N ALA A 91 -0.74 8.70 15.53
CA ALA A 91 -0.38 7.44 16.17
C ALA A 91 -0.84 6.27 15.30
N ILE A 92 -0.17 5.11 15.41
CA ILE A 92 -0.67 3.89 14.76
C ILE A 92 -2.01 3.53 15.42
N PRO A 93 -3.12 3.44 14.66
CA PRO A 93 -4.41 3.08 15.23
C PRO A 93 -4.30 1.71 15.91
N PRO A 94 -4.98 1.49 17.05
CA PRO A 94 -4.94 0.21 17.73
C PRO A 94 -5.65 -0.84 16.87
N LEU A 95 -4.86 -1.57 16.07
CA LEU A 95 -5.35 -2.71 15.32
C LEU A 95 -5.69 -3.83 16.31
N ARG A 96 -6.94 -4.29 16.27
CA ARG A 96 -7.49 -5.31 17.18
C ARG A 96 -7.28 -6.71 16.64
N ALA A 97 -7.48 -6.90 15.34
CA ALA A 97 -7.30 -8.19 14.66
C ALA A 97 -6.65 -7.99 13.28
N PRO A 98 -5.43 -7.43 13.22
CA PRO A 98 -4.81 -7.10 11.96
C PRO A 98 -4.54 -8.35 11.12
N ARG A 99 -4.83 -8.24 9.83
CA ARG A 99 -4.47 -9.21 8.81
C ARG A 99 -3.49 -8.58 7.83
N LEU A 100 -2.40 -9.28 7.51
CA LEU A 100 -1.55 -8.90 6.39
C LEU A 100 -2.33 -9.10 5.09
N VAL A 101 -2.54 -8.00 4.36
CA VAL A 101 -3.21 -8.01 3.06
C VAL A 101 -2.20 -8.32 1.96
N TRP A 102 -1.04 -7.64 2.01
CA TRP A 102 0.00 -7.78 1.01
C TRP A 102 1.36 -7.34 1.55
N SER A 103 2.42 -7.97 1.07
CA SER A 103 3.80 -7.52 1.19
C SER A 103 4.48 -7.68 -0.16
N MET A 104 5.17 -6.64 -0.60
CA MET A 104 6.00 -6.69 -1.80
C MET A 104 7.00 -7.83 -1.74
N ARG A 105 7.71 -7.97 -0.61
CA ARG A 105 8.68 -9.04 -0.40
C ARG A 105 8.04 -10.42 -0.50
N GLU A 106 6.92 -10.64 0.18
CA GLU A 106 6.23 -11.95 0.15
C GLU A 106 5.69 -12.30 -1.24
N GLN A 107 5.36 -11.32 -2.09
CA GLN A 107 4.96 -11.59 -3.47
C GLN A 107 6.16 -11.96 -4.35
N GLU A 108 7.30 -11.29 -4.19
CA GLU A 108 8.52 -11.59 -4.97
C GLU A 108 9.12 -12.96 -4.63
N GLU A 109 8.87 -13.50 -3.43
CA GLU A 109 9.40 -14.79 -2.97
C GLU A 109 8.55 -16.01 -3.38
N ARG A 110 7.40 -15.81 -4.05
CA ARG A 110 6.50 -16.88 -4.51
C ARG A 110 6.93 -17.49 -5.84
#